data_AF-A0A973RN02-F1
#
_entry.id   AF-A0A973RN02-F1
#
_cell.length_a   1.000
_cell.length_b   1.000
_cell.length_c   1.000
_cell.angle_alpha   90.00
_cell.angle_beta   90.00
_cell.angle_gamma   90.00
#
_symmetry.space_group_name_H-M   'P 1'
#
loop_
_entity.id
_entity.type
_entity.pdbx_description
1 polymer ?
#
loop_
_entity_poly.entity_id
_entity_poly.type
_entity_poly.pdbx_seq_one_letter_code
_entity_poly.pdbx_strand_id
1 'polypeptide(L)'
;MDRTQDAGPEPARYVLAPAAVVRLAGSPLAALEGLRCAQSWRTATSLVPLRAEIAAAAGELSDLLHAAVGATGDGELKARLVAVRRAVHRGRHVGPERLAGLPAELAGPVREWTARLDERDRLLAELPEQLEQDWAASYESLLAAARLPAFQLGLVHANPDMFLALRKWFDTGRAPQRQTVLRLAQYLARSAAKTSPYSTFTSSGLAAWGRAEDLVQPAGGQLTAVTATEASVGSLHRIARAVCERPELVGGCRIRINPSATALDGALLFLGRRPGEYVHTLALTPTLRRVLELTTGQSTFDDLRGELLALAADGNQVDVFLRRLVTLGLLELVPPLADQSADPVADLRAWLRQRRQPGLERLDRTLLGVAEALASYPAVTEPGDRVAVRDAVVRGLDTALREVGDH
;
A
#
# COMPACT_ATOMS: atom_id res chain seq x y z
N MET A 1 -59.86 -6.73 8.13
CA MET A 1 -58.98 -7.90 8.17
C MET A 1 -58.30 -7.94 6.81
N ASP A 2 -57.01 -7.75 6.63
CA ASP A 2 -55.88 -7.88 7.55
C ASP A 2 -54.75 -6.99 7.01
N ARG A 3 -54.21 -6.09 7.83
CA ARG A 3 -53.03 -5.28 7.45
C ARG A 3 -51.82 -6.08 7.88
N THR A 4 -51.14 -6.69 6.92
CA THR A 4 -49.80 -7.26 7.09
C THR A 4 -48.89 -6.19 7.69
N GLN A 5 -48.58 -6.37 8.97
CA GLN A 5 -47.59 -5.57 9.68
C GLN A 5 -46.23 -5.83 9.02
N ASP A 6 -45.71 -4.78 8.41
CA ASP A 6 -44.34 -4.69 7.91
C ASP A 6 -43.41 -4.70 9.14
N ALA A 7 -43.00 -5.90 9.54
CA ALA A 7 -42.01 -6.10 10.59
C ALA A 7 -40.66 -5.72 10.00
N GLY A 8 -40.28 -4.45 10.17
CA GLY A 8 -38.91 -3.99 9.90
C GLY A 8 -37.91 -4.91 10.60
N PRO A 9 -36.74 -5.19 9.98
CA PRO A 9 -35.77 -6.10 10.56
C PRO A 9 -35.42 -5.66 11.98
N GLU A 10 -35.54 -6.57 12.95
CA GLU A 10 -35.11 -6.33 14.32
C GLU A 10 -33.69 -5.75 14.30
N PRO A 11 -33.40 -4.69 15.08
CA PRO A 11 -32.07 -4.13 15.14
C PRO A 11 -31.11 -5.24 15.57
N ALA A 12 -30.16 -5.58 14.69
CA ALA A 12 -29.20 -6.62 14.92
C ALA A 12 -28.54 -6.40 16.30
N ARG A 13 -28.75 -7.33 17.23
CA ARG A 13 -28.11 -7.29 18.54
C ARG A 13 -26.62 -7.59 18.34
N TYR A 14 -25.80 -6.55 18.32
CA TYR A 14 -24.36 -6.68 18.31
C TYR A 14 -23.88 -7.15 19.69
N VAL A 15 -23.21 -8.30 19.73
CA VAL A 15 -22.54 -8.81 20.92
C VAL A 15 -21.04 -8.68 20.70
N LEU A 16 -20.32 -8.17 21.70
CA LEU A 16 -18.86 -8.07 21.63
C LEU A 16 -18.27 -9.49 21.59
N ALA A 17 -17.44 -9.75 20.58
CA ALA A 17 -16.64 -10.96 20.53
C ALA A 17 -15.67 -10.99 21.72
N PRO A 18 -15.35 -12.18 22.27
CA PRO A 18 -14.51 -12.31 23.46
C PRO A 18 -13.07 -11.84 23.25
N ALA A 19 -12.64 -11.72 21.99
CA ALA A 19 -11.32 -11.22 21.61
C ALA A 19 -11.45 -10.06 20.62
N ALA A 20 -10.56 -9.09 20.76
CA ALA A 20 -10.33 -8.01 19.81
C ALA A 20 -8.94 -8.15 19.19
N VAL A 21 -8.74 -7.58 18.01
CA VAL A 21 -7.42 -7.43 17.40
C VAL A 21 -7.10 -5.96 17.34
N VAL A 22 -5.92 -5.59 17.82
CA VAL A 22 -5.42 -4.22 17.73
C VAL A 22 -4.30 -4.17 16.71
N ARG A 23 -4.31 -3.14 15.87
CA ARG A 23 -3.21 -2.80 14.97
C ARG A 23 -2.64 -1.46 15.37
N LEU A 24 -1.33 -1.41 15.56
CA LEU A 24 -0.61 -0.21 15.97
C LEU A 24 0.30 0.25 14.84
N ALA A 25 0.31 1.57 14.60
CA ALA A 25 1.24 2.22 13.70
C ALA A 25 2.68 2.07 14.23
N GLY A 26 3.64 1.83 13.34
CA GLY A 26 5.05 1.59 13.67
C GLY A 26 5.84 2.85 14.02
N SER A 27 5.25 4.03 13.83
CA SER A 27 5.84 5.31 14.22
C SER A 27 4.83 6.17 14.97
N PRO A 28 5.28 7.04 15.90
CA PRO A 28 4.38 7.92 16.62
C PRO A 28 3.81 8.99 15.68
N LEU A 29 2.58 9.43 15.93
CA LEU A 29 1.94 10.51 15.17
C LEU A 29 2.75 11.82 15.25
N ALA A 30 3.42 12.06 16.38
CA ALA A 30 4.31 13.20 16.60
C ALA A 30 5.44 13.31 15.55
N ALA A 31 5.83 12.19 14.92
CA ALA A 31 6.82 12.22 13.83
C ALA A 31 6.34 12.99 12.58
N LEU A 32 5.03 13.23 12.44
CA LEU A 32 4.45 14.03 11.36
C LEU A 32 4.27 15.50 11.72
N GLU A 33 4.33 15.87 13.00
CA GLU A 33 4.06 17.24 13.44
C GLU A 33 5.07 18.22 12.87
N GLY A 34 6.35 17.86 12.87
CA GLY A 34 7.43 18.68 12.29
C GLY A 34 7.39 18.80 10.77
N LEU A 35 6.51 18.07 10.08
CA LEU A 35 6.29 18.20 8.63
C LEU A 35 5.17 19.18 8.28
N ARG A 36 4.48 19.71 9.30
CA ARG A 36 3.41 20.69 9.13
C ARG A 36 4.10 22.05 9.03
N CYS A 37 4.22 22.57 7.81
CA CYS A 37 4.74 23.92 7.52
C CYS A 37 3.84 24.99 8.17
N ALA A 38 3.89 25.10 9.51
CA ALA A 38 2.84 25.69 10.32
C ALA A 38 2.81 27.21 10.23
N GLN A 39 3.94 27.86 9.96
CA GLN A 39 4.01 29.31 9.85
C GLN A 39 3.44 29.77 8.50
N SER A 40 3.99 29.25 7.41
CA SER A 40 3.51 29.50 6.05
C SER A 40 2.06 29.08 5.86
N TRP A 41 1.63 27.95 6.47
CA TRP A 41 0.23 27.53 6.44
C TRP A 41 -0.70 28.52 7.14
N ARG A 42 -0.33 29.04 8.32
CA ARG A 42 -1.12 30.06 9.02
C ARG A 42 -1.25 31.33 8.18
N THR A 43 -0.14 31.84 7.63
CA THR A 43 -0.12 33.02 6.76
C THR A 43 -0.99 32.81 5.52
N ALA A 44 -0.85 31.67 4.83
CA ALA A 44 -1.67 31.33 3.68
C ALA A 44 -3.16 31.21 4.05
N THR A 45 -3.47 30.61 5.21
CA THR A 45 -4.85 30.45 5.70
C THR A 45 -5.48 31.78 6.08
N SER A 46 -4.70 32.75 6.61
CA SER A 46 -5.18 34.11 6.87
C SER A 46 -5.37 34.94 5.59
N LEU A 47 -4.54 34.72 4.57
CA LEU A 47 -4.64 35.41 3.28
C LEU A 47 -5.93 35.08 2.51
N VAL A 48 -6.42 33.84 2.61
CA VAL A 48 -7.64 33.41 1.89
C VAL A 48 -8.89 34.22 2.27
N PRO A 49 -9.32 34.30 3.54
CA PRO A 49 -10.47 35.11 3.94
C PRO A 49 -10.22 36.60 3.74
N LEU A 50 -9.01 37.11 4.02
CA LEU A 50 -8.67 38.51 3.83
C LEU A 50 -8.88 38.98 2.38
N ARG A 51 -8.56 38.13 1.39
CA ARG A 51 -8.82 38.45 -0.02
C ARG A 51 -10.31 38.53 -0.34
N ALA A 52 -11.13 37.69 0.28
CA ALA A 52 -12.58 37.75 0.13
C ALA A 52 -13.16 39.01 0.79
N GLU A 53 -12.69 39.38 1.98
CA GLU A 53 -13.08 40.60 2.69
C GLU A 53 -12.72 41.87 1.90
N ILE A 54 -11.51 41.94 1.34
CA ILE A 54 -11.08 43.06 0.48
C ILE A 54 -11.99 43.19 -0.74
N ALA A 55 -12.37 42.08 -1.37
CA ALA A 55 -13.23 42.07 -2.55
C ALA A 55 -14.67 42.51 -2.20
N ALA A 56 -15.23 42.01 -1.10
CA ALA A 56 -16.55 42.41 -0.62
C ALA A 56 -16.60 43.90 -0.28
N ALA A 57 -15.64 44.37 0.52
CA ALA A 57 -15.52 45.78 0.90
C ALA A 57 -15.27 46.68 -0.31
N ALA A 58 -14.53 46.22 -1.34
CA ALA A 58 -14.36 46.99 -2.58
C ALA A 58 -15.67 47.18 -3.35
N GLY A 59 -16.55 46.16 -3.34
CA GLY A 59 -17.89 46.24 -3.93
C GLY A 59 -18.75 47.29 -3.22
N GLU A 60 -18.89 47.16 -1.90
CA GLU A 60 -19.66 48.10 -1.06
C GLU A 60 -19.13 49.54 -1.18
N LEU A 61 -17.81 49.72 -1.13
CA LEU A 61 -17.17 51.02 -1.31
C LEU A 61 -17.38 51.60 -2.70
N SER A 62 -17.37 50.77 -3.75
CA SER A 62 -17.62 51.23 -5.11
C SER A 62 -19.02 51.82 -5.26
N ASP A 63 -20.03 51.22 -4.61
CA ASP A 63 -21.40 51.71 -4.61
C ASP A 63 -21.56 53.00 -3.80
N LEU A 64 -20.98 53.06 -2.59
CA LEU A 64 -20.96 54.27 -1.77
C LEU A 64 -20.26 55.44 -2.49
N LEU A 65 -19.11 55.18 -3.12
CA LEU A 65 -18.38 56.18 -3.90
C LEU A 65 -19.15 56.58 -5.17
N HIS A 66 -19.90 55.67 -5.80
CA HIS A 66 -20.73 56.01 -6.96
C HIS A 66 -21.85 56.98 -6.58
N ALA A 67 -22.56 56.72 -5.48
CA ALA A 67 -23.60 57.60 -4.96
C ALA A 67 -23.04 58.98 -4.59
N ALA A 68 -21.90 59.03 -3.88
CA ALA A 68 -21.27 60.29 -3.49
C ALA A 68 -20.78 61.11 -4.70
N VAL A 69 -20.22 60.48 -5.74
CA VAL A 69 -19.86 61.15 -6.99
C VAL A 69 -21.09 61.75 -7.69
N GLY A 70 -22.23 61.06 -7.67
CA GLY A 70 -23.49 61.55 -8.25
C GLY A 70 -24.09 62.73 -7.49
N ALA A 71 -23.94 62.76 -6.17
CA ALA A 71 -24.42 63.85 -5.31
C ALA A 71 -23.50 65.09 -5.29
N THR A 72 -22.26 64.97 -5.79
CA THR A 72 -21.28 66.06 -5.79
C THR A 72 -21.33 66.84 -7.11
N GLY A 73 -21.46 68.17 -7.01
CA GLY A 73 -21.36 69.07 -8.17
C GLY A 73 -19.99 69.01 -8.86
N ASP A 74 -19.90 69.60 -10.05
CA ASP A 74 -18.62 69.63 -10.78
C ASP A 74 -17.54 70.40 -10.01
N GLY A 75 -16.31 69.88 -10.02
CA GLY A 75 -15.18 70.48 -9.32
C GLY A 75 -14.13 69.48 -8.85
N GLU A 76 -13.18 69.99 -8.06
CA GLU A 76 -12.01 69.24 -7.60
C GLU A 76 -12.36 68.06 -6.69
N LEU A 77 -13.40 68.19 -5.86
CA LEU A 77 -13.88 67.13 -4.98
C LEU A 77 -14.44 65.93 -5.78
N LYS A 78 -15.21 66.19 -6.84
CA LYS A 78 -15.73 65.15 -7.74
C LYS A 78 -14.60 64.39 -8.42
N ALA A 79 -13.57 65.10 -8.90
CA ALA A 79 -12.40 64.48 -9.51
C ALA A 79 -11.65 63.57 -8.51
N ARG A 80 -11.50 64.00 -7.25
CA ARG A 80 -10.91 63.17 -6.18
C ARG A 80 -11.73 61.92 -5.88
N LEU A 81 -13.05 62.03 -5.71
CA LEU A 81 -13.94 60.89 -5.46
C LEU A 81 -13.88 59.87 -6.61
N VAL A 82 -13.84 60.33 -7.87
CA VAL A 82 -13.66 59.46 -9.05
C VAL A 82 -12.30 58.76 -9.02
N ALA A 83 -11.23 59.45 -8.62
CA ALA A 83 -9.90 58.84 -8.50
C ALA A 83 -9.85 57.75 -7.41
N VAL A 84 -10.47 57.99 -6.26
CA VAL A 84 -10.59 57.01 -5.17
C VAL A 84 -11.43 55.81 -5.62
N ARG A 85 -12.58 56.03 -6.27
CA ARG A 85 -13.40 54.94 -6.83
C ARG A 85 -12.62 54.08 -7.83
N ARG A 86 -11.83 54.70 -8.71
CA ARG A 86 -10.96 53.97 -9.65
C ARG A 86 -9.87 53.18 -8.94
N ALA A 87 -9.33 53.68 -7.83
CA ALA A 87 -8.35 52.95 -7.02
C ALA A 87 -9.02 51.73 -6.36
N VAL A 88 -10.18 51.92 -5.72
CA VAL A 88 -10.99 50.85 -5.11
C VAL A 88 -11.33 49.75 -6.12
N HIS A 89 -11.91 50.12 -7.25
CA HIS A 89 -12.28 49.17 -8.31
C HIS A 89 -11.06 48.41 -8.87
N ARG A 90 -9.86 49.01 -8.85
CA ARG A 90 -8.63 48.38 -9.33
C ARG A 90 -7.86 47.66 -8.23
N GLY A 91 -8.36 47.62 -6.99
CA GLY A 91 -7.65 47.03 -5.85
C GLY A 91 -6.34 47.74 -5.51
N ARG A 92 -6.22 49.04 -5.81
CA ARG A 92 -5.01 49.84 -5.58
C ARG A 92 -5.14 50.66 -4.31
N HIS A 93 -4.01 50.82 -3.63
CA HIS A 93 -3.87 51.70 -2.47
C HIS A 93 -4.33 53.13 -2.75
N VAL A 94 -4.96 53.74 -1.74
CA VAL A 94 -5.35 55.15 -1.73
C VAL A 94 -4.38 55.90 -0.83
N GLY A 95 -3.58 56.81 -1.42
CA GLY A 95 -2.61 57.60 -0.68
C GLY A 95 -3.23 58.54 0.36
N PRO A 96 -2.49 58.90 1.42
CA PRO A 96 -2.97 59.74 2.52
C PRO A 96 -3.49 61.11 2.08
N GLU A 97 -2.90 61.69 1.03
CA GLU A 97 -3.34 62.96 0.44
C GLU A 97 -4.75 62.88 -0.16
N ARG A 98 -5.13 61.71 -0.70
CA ARG A 98 -6.46 61.47 -1.26
C ARG A 98 -7.49 61.16 -0.17
N LEU A 99 -7.06 60.64 0.97
CA LEU A 99 -7.91 60.36 2.14
C LEU A 99 -8.27 61.63 2.90
N ALA A 100 -7.34 62.59 3.02
CA ALA A 100 -7.54 63.83 3.79
C ALA A 100 -8.67 64.73 3.25
N GLY A 101 -9.01 64.60 1.96
CA GLY A 101 -10.07 65.37 1.31
C GLY A 101 -11.41 64.66 1.15
N LEU A 102 -11.58 63.47 1.75
CA LEU A 102 -12.83 62.72 1.65
C LEU A 102 -13.85 63.17 2.70
N PRO A 103 -15.16 63.14 2.39
CA PRO A 103 -16.21 63.23 3.40
C PRO A 103 -15.99 62.20 4.51
N ALA A 104 -16.28 62.57 5.76
CA ALA A 104 -16.03 61.72 6.94
C ALA A 104 -16.68 60.33 6.81
N GLU A 105 -17.88 60.28 6.23
CA GLU A 105 -18.66 59.06 5.97
C GLU A 105 -17.95 58.06 5.04
N LEU A 106 -17.11 58.54 4.12
CA LEU A 106 -16.33 57.71 3.20
C LEU A 106 -14.91 57.47 3.69
N ALA A 107 -14.35 58.42 4.44
CA ALA A 107 -12.96 58.36 4.88
C ALA A 107 -12.69 57.18 5.82
N GLY A 108 -13.65 56.82 6.69
CA GLY A 108 -13.55 55.65 7.57
C GLY A 108 -13.48 54.33 6.79
N PRO A 109 -14.52 53.99 6.00
CA PRO A 109 -14.54 52.78 5.19
C PRO A 109 -13.35 52.64 4.23
N VAL A 110 -12.92 53.73 3.57
CA VAL A 110 -11.77 53.68 2.66
C VAL A 110 -10.46 53.45 3.42
N ARG A 111 -10.28 54.04 4.62
CA ARG A 111 -9.10 53.76 5.47
C ARG A 111 -9.05 52.29 5.89
N GLU A 112 -10.18 51.74 6.31
CA GLU A 112 -10.27 50.34 6.73
C GLU A 112 -9.96 49.38 5.58
N TRP A 113 -10.45 49.68 4.38
CA TRP A 113 -10.13 48.92 3.18
C TRP A 113 -8.66 49.03 2.78
N THR A 114 -8.05 50.22 2.83
CA THR A 114 -6.61 50.39 2.61
C THR A 114 -5.78 49.61 3.63
N ALA A 115 -6.16 49.63 4.91
CA ALA A 115 -5.48 48.86 5.95
C ALA A 115 -5.53 47.34 5.68
N ARG A 116 -6.64 46.82 5.13
CA ARG A 116 -6.72 45.43 4.68
C ARG A 116 -5.79 45.14 3.50
N LEU A 117 -5.65 46.06 2.56
CA LEU A 117 -4.68 45.92 1.46
C LEU A 117 -3.24 45.90 1.99
N ASP A 118 -2.91 46.75 2.96
CA ASP A 118 -1.59 46.80 3.58
C ASP A 118 -1.27 45.47 4.29
N GLU A 119 -2.24 44.94 5.04
CA GLU A 119 -2.11 43.64 5.72
C GLU A 119 -1.93 42.50 4.71
N ARG A 120 -2.68 42.49 3.60
CA ARG A 120 -2.49 41.52 2.52
C ARG A 120 -1.08 41.59 1.95
N ASP A 121 -0.59 42.79 1.66
CA ASP A 121 0.72 42.99 1.05
C ASP A 121 1.84 42.59 2.00
N ARG A 122 1.70 42.89 3.31
CA ARG A 122 2.59 42.40 4.37
C ARG A 122 2.64 40.87 4.40
N LEU A 123 1.48 40.20 4.48
CA LEU A 123 1.41 38.74 4.51
C LEU A 123 1.97 38.09 3.23
N LEU A 124 1.73 38.69 2.06
CA LEU A 124 2.29 38.22 0.79
C LEU A 124 3.81 38.40 0.72
N ALA A 125 4.35 39.46 1.32
CA ALA A 125 5.78 39.70 1.38
C ALA A 125 6.49 38.74 2.35
N GLU A 126 5.84 38.38 3.46
CA GLU A 126 6.40 37.45 4.45
C GLU A 126 6.36 35.98 4.01
N LEU A 127 5.33 35.59 3.25
CA LEU A 127 5.06 34.17 2.93
C LEU A 127 6.25 33.41 2.28
N PRO A 128 7.00 33.96 1.31
CA PRO A 128 8.11 33.24 0.68
C PRO A 128 9.22 32.85 1.68
N GLU A 129 9.62 33.78 2.56
CA GLU A 129 10.66 33.51 3.55
C GLU A 129 10.17 32.46 4.57
N GLN A 130 8.92 32.60 5.04
CA GLN A 130 8.32 31.65 5.96
C GLN A 130 8.21 30.24 5.36
N LEU A 131 7.91 30.14 4.06
CA LEU A 131 7.85 28.86 3.37
C LEU A 131 9.22 28.19 3.27
N GLU A 132 10.28 28.95 2.97
CA GLU A 132 11.65 28.40 2.95
C GLU A 132 12.11 27.95 4.35
N GLN A 133 11.80 28.72 5.39
CA GLN A 133 12.08 28.36 6.79
C GLN A 133 11.34 27.08 7.20
N ASP A 134 10.03 27.00 6.93
CA ASP A 134 9.22 25.82 7.21
C ASP A 134 9.72 24.59 6.43
N TRP A 135 10.16 24.78 5.19
CA TRP A 135 10.68 23.69 4.35
C TRP A 135 12.00 23.14 4.92
N ALA A 136 12.92 24.02 5.32
CA ALA A 136 14.16 23.62 5.99
C ALA A 136 13.89 22.86 7.29
N ALA A 137 13.01 23.38 8.16
CA ALA A 137 12.60 22.72 9.40
C ALA A 137 11.92 21.35 9.14
N SER A 138 11.14 21.24 8.06
CA SER A 138 10.50 19.98 7.65
C SER A 138 11.53 18.93 7.21
N TYR A 139 12.62 19.35 6.55
CA TYR A 139 13.72 18.44 6.18
C TYR A 139 14.44 17.89 7.42
N GLU A 140 14.73 18.75 8.39
CA GLU A 140 15.35 18.32 9.66
C GLU A 140 14.43 17.38 10.43
N SER A 141 13.14 17.70 10.52
CA SER A 141 12.13 16.86 11.16
C SER A 141 11.98 15.51 10.46
N LEU A 142 11.96 15.49 9.13
CA LEU A 142 11.93 14.25 8.35
C LEU A 142 13.17 13.40 8.61
N LEU A 143 14.36 14.01 8.66
CA LEU A 143 15.60 13.30 8.97
C LEU A 143 15.59 12.72 10.39
N ALA A 144 15.12 13.48 11.38
CA ALA A 144 15.00 13.02 12.76
C ALA A 144 14.03 11.83 12.85
N ALA A 145 12.85 11.93 12.24
CA ALA A 145 11.89 10.84 12.18
C ALA A 145 12.41 9.62 11.41
N ALA A 146 13.16 9.85 10.31
CA ALA A 146 13.74 8.78 9.52
C ALA A 146 14.84 8.00 10.23
N ARG A 147 15.40 8.54 11.33
CA ARG A 147 16.36 7.83 12.20
C ARG A 147 15.70 6.84 13.15
N LEU A 148 14.38 6.90 13.34
CA LEU A 148 13.67 5.95 14.20
C LEU A 148 13.92 4.51 13.74
N PRO A 149 14.40 3.60 14.61
CA PRO A 149 14.71 2.22 14.22
C PRO A 149 13.50 1.51 13.60
N ALA A 150 12.31 1.65 14.22
CA ALA A 150 11.08 1.05 13.72
C ALA A 150 10.73 1.47 12.28
N PHE A 151 10.98 2.74 11.94
CA PHE A 151 10.77 3.25 10.59
C PHE A 151 11.79 2.68 9.59
N GLN A 152 13.08 2.66 9.96
CA GLN A 152 14.12 2.09 9.10
C GLN A 152 13.89 0.61 8.82
N LEU A 153 13.52 -0.18 9.84
CA LEU A 153 13.18 -1.60 9.71
C LEU A 153 12.02 -1.81 8.73
N GLY A 154 10.99 -0.96 8.80
CA GLY A 154 9.84 -1.03 7.89
C GLY A 154 10.23 -0.70 6.46
N LEU A 155 11.10 0.30 6.29
CA LEU A 155 11.57 0.78 5.00
C LEU A 155 12.43 -0.24 4.25
N VAL A 156 13.28 -0.99 4.96
CA VAL A 156 14.14 -2.04 4.37
C VAL A 156 13.33 -3.05 3.55
N HIS A 157 12.21 -3.52 4.08
CA HIS A 157 11.33 -4.45 3.36
C HIS A 157 10.45 -3.74 2.32
N ALA A 158 9.92 -2.56 2.67
CA ALA A 158 9.00 -1.83 1.80
C ALA A 158 9.67 -1.35 0.51
N ASN A 159 10.90 -0.84 0.62
CA ASN A 159 11.68 -0.31 -0.48
C ASN A 159 13.17 -0.20 -0.09
N PRO A 160 13.99 -1.22 -0.38
CA PRO A 160 15.41 -1.25 0.01
C PRO A 160 16.21 -0.12 -0.65
N ASP A 161 15.91 0.26 -1.89
CA ASP A 161 16.59 1.36 -2.58
C ASP A 161 16.36 2.71 -1.87
N MET A 162 15.14 2.93 -1.38
CA MET A 162 14.81 4.12 -0.57
C MET A 162 15.59 4.12 0.74
N PHE A 163 15.72 2.97 1.40
CA PHE A 163 16.54 2.84 2.59
C PHE A 163 18.01 3.14 2.29
N LEU A 164 18.58 2.62 1.20
CA LEU A 164 19.96 2.91 0.79
C LEU A 164 20.16 4.40 0.44
N ALA A 165 19.19 5.03 -0.22
CA ALA A 165 19.21 6.46 -0.49
C ALA A 165 19.18 7.30 0.81
N LEU A 166 18.38 6.87 1.80
CA LEU A 166 18.33 7.48 3.13
C LEU A 166 19.67 7.32 3.88
N ARG A 167 20.26 6.12 3.84
CA ARG A 167 21.59 5.87 4.42
C ARG A 167 22.65 6.79 3.82
N LYS A 168 22.69 6.90 2.49
CA LYS A 168 23.58 7.82 1.79
C LYS A 168 23.35 9.27 2.21
N TRP A 169 22.10 9.66 2.44
CA TRP A 169 21.79 11.00 2.96
C TRP A 169 22.35 11.19 4.37
N PHE A 170 22.20 10.22 5.28
CA PHE A 170 22.80 10.29 6.61
C PHE A 170 24.32 10.42 6.57
N ASP A 171 24.98 9.65 5.70
CA ASP A 171 26.44 9.57 5.66
C ASP A 171 27.07 10.80 4.98
N THR A 172 26.40 11.38 3.96
CA THR A 172 26.95 12.50 3.17
C THR A 172 26.39 13.86 3.55
N GLY A 173 25.29 13.91 4.31
CA GLY A 173 24.50 15.12 4.56
C GLY A 173 23.78 15.66 3.32
N ARG A 174 23.96 15.06 2.14
CA ARG A 174 23.37 15.51 0.88
C ARG A 174 22.02 14.83 0.65
N ALA A 175 20.96 15.64 0.63
CA ALA A 175 19.62 15.15 0.36
C ALA A 175 19.54 14.52 -1.03
N PRO A 176 18.76 13.43 -1.20
CA PRO A 176 18.46 12.90 -2.52
C PRO A 176 17.56 13.87 -3.28
N GLN A 177 17.24 13.52 -4.53
CA GLN A 177 16.31 14.30 -5.34
C GLN A 177 14.97 14.51 -4.63
N ARG A 178 14.33 15.67 -4.87
CA ARG A 178 13.07 16.07 -4.22
C ARG A 178 12.00 14.99 -4.26
N GLN A 179 11.85 14.26 -5.37
CA GLN A 179 10.89 13.18 -5.49
C GLN A 179 11.13 12.04 -4.50
N THR A 180 12.39 11.69 -4.25
CA THR A 180 12.81 10.68 -3.27
C THR A 180 12.46 11.14 -1.85
N VAL A 181 12.72 12.41 -1.53
CA VAL A 181 12.36 13.00 -0.22
C VAL A 181 10.85 12.97 -0.01
N LEU A 182 10.06 13.35 -1.01
CA LEU A 182 8.59 13.29 -0.93
C LEU A 182 8.09 11.86 -0.74
N ARG A 183 8.70 10.88 -1.43
CA ARG A 183 8.35 9.45 -1.25
C ARG A 183 8.73 8.94 0.14
N LEU A 184 9.84 9.41 0.71
CA LEU A 184 10.22 9.11 2.09
C LEU A 184 9.18 9.66 3.09
N ALA A 185 8.74 10.92 2.91
CA ALA A 185 7.67 11.51 3.71
C ALA A 185 6.35 10.73 3.60
N GLN A 186 6.02 10.19 2.42
CA GLN A 186 4.85 9.31 2.23
C GLN A 186 4.98 7.99 3.02
N TYR A 187 6.17 7.39 3.06
CA TYR A 187 6.41 6.21 3.88
C TYR A 187 6.30 6.53 5.37
N LEU A 188 6.80 7.68 5.82
CA LEU A 188 6.67 8.11 7.20
C LEU A 188 5.20 8.35 7.58
N ALA A 189 4.44 9.03 6.70
CA ALA A 189 3.00 9.21 6.87
C ALA A 189 2.25 7.88 6.94
N ARG A 190 2.61 6.90 6.09
CA ARG A 190 2.07 5.54 6.19
C ARG A 190 2.42 4.89 7.54
N SER A 191 3.68 4.96 7.96
CA SER A 191 4.17 4.36 9.20
C SER A 191 3.54 4.94 10.46
N ALA A 192 3.19 6.23 10.43
CA ALA A 192 2.64 6.94 11.59
C ALA A 192 1.10 6.97 11.61
N ALA A 193 0.43 7.01 10.46
CA ALA A 193 -1.01 7.25 10.40
C ALA A 193 -1.83 6.11 9.77
N LYS A 194 -1.21 5.09 9.14
CA LYS A 194 -1.93 3.95 8.58
C LYS A 194 -1.72 2.70 9.40
N THR A 195 -2.83 2.09 9.83
CA THR A 195 -2.87 0.82 10.56
C THR A 195 -3.13 -0.39 9.64
N SER A 196 -2.91 -0.22 8.34
CA SER A 196 -3.02 -1.32 7.36
C SER A 196 -1.74 -2.16 7.36
N PRO A 197 -1.82 -3.50 7.49
CA PRO A 197 -0.65 -4.37 7.52
C PRO A 197 0.27 -4.14 6.32
N TYR A 198 1.52 -3.77 6.59
CA TYR A 198 2.53 -3.60 5.57
C TYR A 198 3.92 -3.53 6.20
N SER A 199 4.72 -4.57 6.01
CA SER A 199 6.05 -4.66 6.65
C SER A 199 5.94 -4.45 8.17
N THR A 200 7.01 -3.98 8.81
CA THR A 200 7.04 -3.58 10.22
C THR A 200 6.54 -2.14 10.47
N PHE A 201 5.92 -1.48 9.49
CA PHE A 201 5.21 -0.21 9.70
C PHE A 201 3.92 -0.38 10.50
N THR A 202 3.48 -1.61 10.72
CA THR A 202 2.30 -1.89 11.54
C THR A 202 2.55 -3.17 12.31
N SER A 203 2.23 -3.19 13.60
CA SER A 203 2.18 -4.40 14.41
C SER A 203 0.74 -4.79 14.67
N SER A 204 0.49 -6.09 14.85
CA SER A 204 -0.82 -6.62 15.21
C SER A 204 -0.71 -7.41 16.50
N GLY A 205 -1.72 -7.31 17.36
CA GLY A 205 -1.79 -8.05 18.62
C GLY A 205 -3.22 -8.42 18.96
N LEU A 206 -3.36 -9.48 19.75
CA LEU A 206 -4.64 -9.81 20.38
C LEU A 206 -4.88 -8.87 21.56
N ALA A 207 -6.12 -8.47 21.75
CA ALA A 207 -6.58 -7.66 22.86
C ALA A 207 -7.78 -8.33 23.54
N ALA A 208 -7.90 -8.10 24.84
CA ALA A 208 -9.04 -8.52 25.64
C ALA A 208 -9.76 -7.28 26.17
N TRP A 209 -11.08 -7.41 26.33
CA TRP A 209 -11.88 -6.37 26.97
C TRP A 209 -11.59 -6.35 28.47
N GLY A 210 -11.37 -5.16 29.01
CA GLY A 210 -11.07 -4.98 30.43
C GLY A 210 -11.17 -3.50 30.83
N ARG A 211 -10.88 -3.22 32.10
CA ARG A 211 -10.72 -1.84 32.56
C ARG A 211 -9.31 -1.36 32.22
N ALA A 212 -9.24 -0.20 31.58
CA ALA A 212 -8.00 0.43 31.15
C ALA A 212 -8.05 1.94 31.41
N GLU A 213 -6.88 2.54 31.63
CA GLU A 213 -6.77 4.01 31.73
C GLU A 213 -6.87 4.67 30.34
N ASP A 214 -6.37 3.98 29.31
CA ASP A 214 -6.42 4.39 27.91
C ASP A 214 -7.30 3.44 27.06
N LEU A 215 -7.65 3.89 25.85
CA LEU A 215 -8.42 3.08 24.88
C LEU A 215 -7.77 1.73 24.56
N VAL A 216 -6.44 1.68 24.55
CA VAL A 216 -5.64 0.46 24.40
C VAL A 216 -4.47 0.55 25.36
N GLN A 217 -4.31 -0.45 26.22
CA GLN A 217 -3.18 -0.56 27.13
C GLN A 217 -2.50 -1.93 27.00
N PRO A 218 -1.17 -2.02 27.17
CA PRO A 218 -0.46 -3.28 27.23
C PRO A 218 -0.90 -4.13 28.43
N ALA A 219 -1.20 -5.40 28.20
CA ALA A 219 -1.43 -6.37 29.28
C ALA A 219 -0.09 -6.86 29.86
N GLY A 220 0.55 -6.03 30.70
CA GLY A 220 1.71 -6.47 31.51
C GLY A 220 3.09 -6.08 30.98
N GLY A 221 3.38 -4.77 30.89
CA GLY A 221 4.72 -4.25 30.60
C GLY A 221 4.89 -3.69 29.18
N GLN A 222 6.12 -3.52 28.75
CA GLN A 222 6.43 -2.90 27.46
C GLN A 222 6.10 -3.83 26.29
N LEU A 223 5.37 -3.32 25.30
CA LEU A 223 5.03 -4.07 24.09
C LEU A 223 6.29 -4.32 23.25
N THR A 224 6.72 -5.58 23.15
CA THR A 224 7.79 -5.98 22.25
C THR A 224 7.19 -6.59 20.99
N ALA A 225 7.33 -5.91 19.86
CA ALA A 225 6.92 -6.46 18.57
C ALA A 225 7.92 -7.54 18.12
N VAL A 226 7.41 -8.73 17.82
CA VAL A 226 8.18 -9.81 17.18
C VAL A 226 7.97 -9.74 15.68
N THR A 227 9.05 -9.85 14.90
CA THR A 227 8.96 -9.91 13.43
C THR A 227 8.89 -11.37 13.00
N ALA A 228 7.85 -11.73 12.23
CA ALA A 228 7.81 -12.98 11.49
C ALA A 228 8.22 -12.72 10.03
N THR A 229 9.03 -13.62 9.48
CA THR A 229 9.52 -13.55 8.09
C THR A 229 9.08 -14.77 7.32
N GLU A 230 8.60 -14.55 6.10
CA GLU A 230 8.08 -15.61 5.24
C GLU A 230 8.70 -15.49 3.85
N ALA A 231 8.95 -16.63 3.22
CA ALA A 231 9.26 -16.68 1.80
C ALA A 231 7.98 -16.47 0.97
N SER A 232 8.15 -16.03 -0.28
CA SER A 232 7.04 -16.00 -1.24
C SER A 232 6.53 -17.43 -1.50
N VAL A 233 5.36 -17.74 -0.94
CA VAL A 233 4.65 -19.01 -1.18
C VAL A 233 4.47 -19.26 -2.67
N GLY A 234 4.16 -18.22 -3.46
CA GLY A 234 4.05 -18.32 -4.91
C GLY A 234 5.34 -18.80 -5.59
N SER A 235 6.50 -18.32 -5.15
CA SER A 235 7.79 -18.80 -5.68
C SER A 235 8.06 -20.25 -5.27
N LEU A 236 7.75 -20.64 -4.03
CA LEU A 236 7.91 -22.03 -3.58
C LEU A 236 6.99 -23.00 -4.33
N HIS A 237 5.73 -22.62 -4.59
CA HIS A 237 4.83 -23.43 -5.40
C HIS A 237 5.30 -23.58 -6.85
N ARG A 238 5.91 -22.54 -7.44
CA ARG A 238 6.53 -22.63 -8.78
C ARG A 238 7.69 -23.62 -8.77
N ILE A 239 8.60 -23.50 -7.80
CA ILE A 239 9.72 -24.42 -7.63
C ILE A 239 9.21 -25.87 -7.49
N ALA A 240 8.28 -26.10 -6.57
CA ALA A 240 7.74 -27.43 -6.32
C ALA A 240 7.04 -28.02 -7.54
N ARG A 241 6.26 -27.22 -8.28
CA ARG A 241 5.61 -27.65 -9.53
C ARG A 241 6.63 -28.03 -10.61
N ALA A 242 7.65 -27.21 -10.84
CA ALA A 242 8.68 -27.51 -11.83
C ALA A 242 9.46 -28.80 -11.48
N VAL A 243 9.68 -29.07 -10.19
CA VAL A 243 10.24 -30.36 -9.75
C VAL A 243 9.27 -31.51 -10.03
N CYS A 244 7.97 -31.36 -9.73
CA CYS A 244 6.96 -32.37 -10.04
C CYS A 244 6.82 -32.67 -11.54
N GLU A 245 7.16 -31.72 -12.41
CA GLU A 245 7.08 -31.87 -13.86
C GLU A 245 8.28 -32.58 -14.49
N ARG A 246 9.33 -32.86 -13.70
CA ARG A 246 10.49 -33.61 -14.19
C ARG A 246 10.09 -35.04 -14.60
N PRO A 247 10.53 -35.54 -15.77
CA PRO A 247 10.16 -36.87 -16.26
C PRO A 247 10.41 -38.01 -15.25
N GLU A 248 11.48 -37.91 -14.48
CA GLU A 248 11.87 -38.89 -13.46
C GLU A 248 11.08 -38.80 -12.14
N LEU A 249 10.25 -37.75 -11.96
CA LEU A 249 9.48 -37.50 -10.74
C LEU A 249 7.97 -37.50 -10.95
N VAL A 250 7.51 -37.17 -12.16
CA VAL A 250 6.09 -36.97 -12.46
C VAL A 250 5.23 -38.17 -12.06
N GLY A 251 5.73 -39.39 -12.27
CA GLY A 251 5.02 -40.64 -11.96
C GLY A 251 4.59 -40.73 -10.49
N GLY A 252 5.50 -40.40 -9.57
CA GLY A 252 5.24 -40.45 -8.13
C GLY A 252 4.58 -39.19 -7.55
N CYS A 253 4.12 -38.26 -8.39
CA CYS A 253 3.43 -37.05 -7.95
C CYS A 253 1.94 -37.33 -7.76
N ARG A 254 1.38 -36.77 -6.69
CA ARG A 254 -0.08 -36.78 -6.49
C ARG A 254 -0.75 -35.97 -7.57
N ILE A 255 -1.89 -36.46 -8.04
CA ILE A 255 -2.71 -35.78 -9.04
C ILE A 255 -4.06 -35.43 -8.45
N ARG A 256 -4.68 -34.39 -8.98
CA ARG A 256 -6.10 -34.09 -8.75
C ARG A 256 -6.74 -33.59 -10.04
N ILE A 257 -8.05 -33.77 -10.14
CA ILE A 257 -8.84 -33.04 -11.14
C ILE A 257 -8.88 -31.57 -10.72
N ASN A 258 -8.74 -30.68 -11.70
CA ASN A 258 -8.86 -29.25 -11.51
C ASN A 258 -10.17 -28.90 -10.78
N PRO A 259 -10.13 -28.18 -9.65
CA PRO A 259 -11.31 -27.93 -8.83
C PRO A 259 -12.35 -27.01 -9.51
N SER A 260 -11.97 -26.31 -10.58
CA SER A 260 -12.92 -25.54 -11.41
C SER A 260 -13.65 -26.37 -12.45
N ALA A 261 -13.27 -27.64 -12.64
CA ALA A 261 -13.84 -28.50 -13.67
C ALA A 261 -15.32 -28.79 -13.40
N THR A 262 -16.17 -28.36 -14.32
CA THR A 262 -17.63 -28.53 -14.25
C THR A 262 -18.13 -29.20 -15.54
N ALA A 263 -18.95 -30.24 -15.40
CA ALA A 263 -19.57 -30.91 -16.53
C ALA A 263 -20.86 -30.19 -16.94
N LEU A 264 -21.00 -29.85 -18.22
CA LEU A 264 -22.18 -29.20 -18.80
C LEU A 264 -22.39 -29.70 -20.23
N ASP A 265 -23.61 -30.14 -20.57
CA ASP A 265 -24.03 -30.53 -21.92
C ASP A 265 -23.07 -31.47 -22.66
N GLY A 266 -22.52 -32.47 -21.95
CA GLY A 266 -21.59 -33.44 -22.53
C GLY A 266 -20.17 -32.89 -22.77
N ALA A 267 -19.85 -31.71 -22.22
CA ALA A 267 -18.52 -31.12 -22.20
C ALA A 267 -18.05 -30.88 -20.76
N LEU A 268 -16.75 -30.65 -20.61
CA LEU A 268 -16.08 -30.28 -19.37
C LEU A 268 -15.47 -28.89 -19.54
N LEU A 269 -15.89 -27.94 -18.70
CA LEU A 269 -15.39 -26.58 -18.67
C LEU A 269 -14.50 -26.39 -17.44
N PHE A 270 -13.35 -25.75 -17.60
CA PHE A 270 -12.42 -25.49 -16.50
C PHE A 270 -11.50 -24.30 -16.82
N LEU A 271 -10.91 -23.71 -15.77
CA LEU A 271 -9.88 -22.69 -15.88
C LEU A 271 -8.52 -23.36 -16.08
N GLY A 272 -7.81 -22.97 -17.12
CA GLY A 272 -6.46 -23.44 -17.44
C GLY A 272 -5.42 -22.96 -16.43
N ARG A 273 -4.16 -23.33 -16.68
CA ARG A 273 -3.04 -22.99 -15.81
C ARG A 273 -2.77 -21.48 -15.76
N ARG A 274 -2.38 -20.99 -14.58
CA ARG A 274 -1.74 -19.68 -14.41
C ARG A 274 -0.45 -19.56 -15.23
N PRO A 275 -0.09 -18.37 -15.73
CA PRO A 275 -0.75 -17.07 -15.45
C PRO A 275 -1.93 -16.73 -16.37
N GLY A 276 -2.15 -17.47 -17.46
CA GLY A 276 -3.18 -17.15 -18.46
C GLY A 276 -4.62 -17.45 -18.04
N GLU A 277 -4.84 -18.47 -17.20
CA GLU A 277 -6.17 -18.90 -16.69
C GLU A 277 -7.28 -18.92 -17.76
N TYR A 278 -6.96 -19.36 -18.99
CA TYR A 278 -7.93 -19.43 -20.08
C TYR A 278 -9.07 -20.41 -19.76
N VAL A 279 -10.29 -20.09 -20.17
CA VAL A 279 -11.40 -21.05 -20.09
C VAL A 279 -11.21 -22.10 -21.18
N HIS A 280 -11.07 -23.36 -20.78
CA HIS A 280 -11.01 -24.50 -21.68
C HIS A 280 -12.35 -25.23 -21.71
N THR A 281 -12.68 -25.79 -22.87
CA THR A 281 -13.82 -26.69 -23.05
C THR A 281 -13.33 -27.95 -23.75
N LEU A 282 -13.58 -29.10 -23.13
CA LEU A 282 -13.25 -30.41 -23.70
C LEU A 282 -14.52 -31.26 -23.80
N ALA A 283 -14.69 -32.01 -24.89
CA ALA A 283 -15.75 -32.99 -24.98
C ALA A 283 -15.57 -34.06 -23.88
N LEU A 284 -16.64 -34.40 -23.16
CA LEU A 284 -16.62 -35.42 -22.12
C LEU A 284 -16.70 -36.82 -22.74
N THR A 285 -15.59 -37.25 -23.33
CA THR A 285 -15.46 -38.58 -23.95
C THR A 285 -15.51 -39.70 -22.90
N PRO A 286 -15.81 -40.95 -23.29
CA PRO A 286 -15.77 -42.09 -22.37
C PRO A 286 -14.42 -42.23 -21.65
N THR A 287 -13.31 -42.02 -22.36
CA THR A 287 -11.96 -42.03 -21.79
C THR A 287 -11.78 -40.93 -20.75
N LEU A 288 -12.27 -39.72 -21.02
CA LEU A 288 -12.16 -38.62 -20.08
C LEU A 288 -13.03 -38.84 -18.84
N ARG A 289 -14.26 -39.35 -19.01
CA ARG A 289 -15.12 -39.76 -17.88
C ARG A 289 -14.41 -40.80 -17.01
N ARG A 290 -13.72 -41.76 -17.63
CA ARG A 290 -12.95 -42.76 -16.91
C ARG A 290 -11.79 -42.17 -16.12
N VAL A 291 -11.07 -41.18 -16.67
CA VAL A 291 -10.04 -40.44 -15.92
C VAL A 291 -10.63 -39.77 -14.68
N LEU A 292 -11.81 -39.13 -14.81
CA LEU A 292 -12.47 -38.49 -13.67
C LEU A 292 -12.88 -39.51 -12.59
N GLU A 293 -13.37 -40.69 -12.98
CA GLU A 293 -13.74 -41.77 -12.05
C GLU A 293 -12.53 -42.40 -11.34
N LEU A 294 -11.42 -42.58 -12.05
CA LEU A 294 -10.21 -43.23 -11.52
C LEU A 294 -9.36 -42.29 -10.66
N THR A 295 -9.47 -40.98 -10.85
CA THR A 295 -8.69 -39.99 -10.10
C THR A 295 -9.31 -39.75 -8.75
N THR A 296 -8.68 -40.28 -7.71
CA THR A 296 -9.06 -40.06 -6.30
C THR A 296 -8.13 -39.03 -5.66
N GLY A 297 -8.49 -38.53 -4.47
CA GLY A 297 -7.67 -37.55 -3.74
C GLY A 297 -6.26 -38.05 -3.37
N GLN A 298 -5.98 -39.35 -3.45
CA GLN A 298 -4.67 -39.93 -3.13
C GLN A 298 -3.94 -40.50 -4.34
N SER A 299 -4.56 -40.47 -5.54
CA SER A 299 -3.98 -41.07 -6.73
C SER A 299 -2.67 -40.37 -7.12
N THR A 300 -1.68 -41.17 -7.54
CA THR A 300 -0.49 -40.67 -8.23
C THR A 300 -0.65 -40.73 -9.74
N PHE A 301 0.23 -40.03 -10.47
CA PHE A 301 0.24 -40.09 -11.92
C PHE A 301 0.48 -41.51 -12.43
N ASP A 302 1.39 -42.28 -11.80
CA ASP A 302 1.66 -43.67 -12.16
C ASP A 302 0.48 -44.60 -11.85
N ASP A 303 -0.26 -44.38 -10.76
CA ASP A 303 -1.47 -45.17 -10.47
C ASP A 303 -2.51 -45.00 -11.59
N LEU A 304 -2.82 -43.75 -11.95
CA LEU A 304 -3.78 -43.46 -13.03
C LEU A 304 -3.27 -44.00 -14.38
N ARG A 305 -1.97 -43.86 -14.65
CA ARG A 305 -1.34 -44.40 -15.85
C ARG A 305 -1.48 -45.91 -15.91
N GLY A 306 -1.20 -46.63 -14.83
CA GLY A 306 -1.33 -48.08 -14.75
C GLY A 306 -2.75 -48.57 -15.02
N GLU A 307 -3.74 -47.93 -14.39
CA GLU A 307 -5.16 -48.24 -14.60
C GLU A 307 -5.62 -48.01 -16.05
N LEU A 308 -5.13 -46.94 -16.69
CA LEU A 308 -5.47 -46.67 -18.09
C LEU A 308 -4.73 -47.61 -19.06
N LEU A 309 -3.48 -47.98 -18.77
CA LEU A 309 -2.71 -48.93 -19.57
C LEU A 309 -3.35 -50.32 -19.56
N ALA A 310 -3.91 -50.75 -18.43
CA ALA A 310 -4.63 -52.02 -18.33
C ALA A 310 -5.86 -52.10 -19.25
N LEU A 311 -6.38 -50.95 -19.70
CA LEU A 311 -7.57 -50.82 -20.55
C LEU A 311 -7.25 -50.43 -21.99
N ALA A 312 -6.00 -50.03 -22.29
CA ALA A 312 -5.61 -49.47 -23.57
C ALA A 312 -4.89 -50.50 -24.47
N ALA A 313 -5.14 -50.44 -25.78
CA ALA A 313 -4.44 -51.26 -26.76
C ALA A 313 -3.04 -50.72 -27.14
N ASP A 314 -2.78 -49.43 -26.93
CA ASP A 314 -1.51 -48.74 -27.23
C ASP A 314 -1.09 -47.85 -26.06
N GLY A 315 0.02 -48.22 -25.40
CA GLY A 315 0.50 -47.54 -24.20
C GLY A 315 1.12 -46.15 -24.46
N ASN A 316 1.65 -45.90 -25.65
CA ASN A 316 2.26 -44.60 -25.97
C ASN A 316 1.19 -43.49 -26.04
N GLN A 317 -0.03 -43.85 -26.44
CA GLN A 317 -1.15 -42.92 -26.49
C GLN A 317 -1.63 -42.50 -25.09
N VAL A 318 -1.51 -43.37 -24.08
CA VAL A 318 -1.87 -43.05 -22.69
C VAL A 318 -0.96 -41.95 -22.13
N ASP A 319 0.35 -42.09 -22.34
CA ASP A 319 1.34 -41.12 -21.85
C ASP A 319 1.17 -39.74 -22.51
N VAL A 320 0.97 -39.71 -23.83
CA VAL A 320 0.70 -38.46 -24.56
C VAL A 320 -0.61 -37.82 -24.10
N PHE A 321 -1.65 -38.62 -23.89
CA PHE A 321 -2.96 -38.16 -23.44
C PHE A 321 -2.90 -37.54 -22.05
N LEU A 322 -2.34 -38.25 -21.06
CA LEU A 322 -2.21 -37.76 -19.69
C LEU A 322 -1.36 -36.49 -19.60
N ARG A 323 -0.22 -36.45 -20.30
CA ARG A 323 0.61 -35.23 -20.36
C ARG A 323 -0.17 -34.05 -20.94
N ARG A 324 -0.99 -34.27 -21.97
CA ARG A 324 -1.84 -33.22 -22.54
C ARG A 324 -2.89 -32.72 -21.53
N LEU A 325 -3.48 -33.60 -20.72
CA LEU A 325 -4.39 -33.18 -19.65
C LEU A 325 -3.68 -32.34 -18.59
N VAL A 326 -2.42 -32.66 -18.27
CA VAL A 326 -1.58 -31.86 -17.37
C VAL A 326 -1.25 -30.49 -17.98
N THR A 327 -0.85 -30.45 -19.26
CA THR A 327 -0.53 -29.21 -19.98
C THR A 327 -1.74 -28.28 -20.06
N LEU A 328 -2.93 -28.81 -20.35
CA LEU A 328 -4.17 -28.04 -20.37
C LEU A 328 -4.58 -27.55 -18.98
N GLY A 329 -4.11 -28.22 -17.92
CA GLY A 329 -4.47 -27.90 -16.53
C GLY A 329 -5.73 -28.60 -16.05
N LEU A 330 -6.26 -29.59 -16.78
CA LEU A 330 -7.36 -30.41 -16.27
C LEU A 330 -6.89 -31.37 -15.18
N LEU A 331 -5.74 -32.01 -15.41
CA LEU A 331 -5.06 -32.82 -14.41
C LEU A 331 -3.97 -31.98 -13.76
N GLU A 332 -4.08 -31.73 -12.47
CA GLU A 332 -3.11 -30.94 -11.73
C GLU A 332 -2.16 -31.85 -10.97
N LEU A 333 -0.85 -31.65 -11.18
CA LEU A 333 0.17 -32.18 -10.27
C LEU A 333 0.08 -31.39 -8.97
N VAL A 334 -0.24 -32.07 -7.87
CA VAL A 334 -0.39 -31.46 -6.54
C VAL A 334 0.99 -31.41 -5.89
N PRO A 335 1.59 -30.21 -5.73
CA PRO A 335 2.83 -30.10 -4.99
C PRO A 335 2.59 -30.50 -3.52
N PRO A 336 3.60 -31.02 -2.84
CA PRO A 336 3.54 -31.46 -1.44
C PRO A 336 3.55 -30.28 -0.46
N LEU A 337 3.00 -29.13 -0.85
CA LEU A 337 3.01 -27.89 -0.08
C LEU A 337 1.58 -27.50 0.24
N ALA A 338 1.28 -27.40 1.53
CA ALA A 338 0.03 -26.82 1.98
C ALA A 338 0.07 -25.30 1.84
N ASP A 339 -1.02 -24.71 1.35
CA ASP A 339 -1.13 -23.26 1.13
C ASP A 339 -0.94 -22.44 2.43
N GLN A 340 -1.20 -23.07 3.59
CA GLN A 340 -1.09 -22.46 4.93
C GLN A 340 -0.02 -23.16 5.79
N SER A 341 1.02 -23.71 5.17
CA SER A 341 2.14 -24.26 5.94
C SER A 341 2.81 -23.17 6.78
N ALA A 342 3.16 -23.52 8.03
CA ALA A 342 3.92 -22.65 8.91
C ALA A 342 5.39 -22.51 8.48
N ASP A 343 5.95 -23.52 7.80
CA ASP A 343 7.30 -23.48 7.23
C ASP A 343 7.33 -24.19 5.86
N PRO A 344 6.87 -23.50 4.80
CA PRO A 344 6.79 -24.08 3.47
C PRO A 344 8.18 -24.38 2.88
N VAL A 345 9.25 -23.76 3.39
CA VAL A 345 10.62 -24.05 2.94
C VAL A 345 11.08 -25.38 3.52
N ALA A 346 10.88 -25.61 4.82
CA ALA A 346 11.20 -26.90 5.45
C ALA A 346 10.39 -28.04 4.84
N ASP A 347 9.09 -27.84 4.58
CA ASP A 347 8.23 -28.84 3.95
C ASP A 347 8.74 -29.23 2.56
N LEU A 348 9.08 -28.25 1.72
CA LEU A 348 9.61 -28.51 0.38
C LEU A 348 10.91 -29.32 0.47
N ARG A 349 11.82 -28.94 1.37
CA ARG A 349 13.10 -29.63 1.56
C ARG A 349 12.93 -31.05 2.07
N ALA A 350 12.04 -31.27 3.03
CA ALA A 350 11.71 -32.59 3.54
C ALA A 350 11.21 -33.50 2.41
N TRP A 351 10.34 -32.98 1.54
CA TRP A 351 9.87 -33.71 0.37
C TRP A 351 10.98 -34.01 -0.63
N LEU A 352 11.83 -33.04 -0.97
CA LEU A 352 12.95 -33.25 -1.91
C LEU A 352 13.85 -34.40 -1.45
N ARG A 353 14.14 -34.48 -0.15
CA ARG A 353 14.95 -35.55 0.46
C ARG A 353 14.29 -36.92 0.40
N GLN A 354 12.96 -36.97 0.54
CA GLN A 354 12.22 -38.23 0.44
C GLN A 354 12.29 -38.83 -0.97
N ARG A 355 12.44 -38.00 -2.02
CA ARG A 355 12.51 -38.48 -3.40
C ARG A 355 13.83 -39.17 -3.75
N ARG A 356 14.93 -38.86 -3.04
CA ARG A 356 16.27 -39.47 -3.22
C ARG A 356 16.72 -39.54 -4.70
N GLN A 357 16.36 -38.54 -5.51
CA GLN A 357 16.70 -38.48 -6.94
C GLN A 357 17.98 -37.66 -7.16
N PRO A 358 18.92 -38.13 -8.00
CA PRO A 358 20.11 -37.38 -8.36
C PRO A 358 19.78 -36.00 -8.94
N GLY A 359 20.48 -34.97 -8.47
CA GLY A 359 20.33 -33.59 -8.95
C GLY A 359 19.37 -32.72 -8.13
N LEU A 360 18.63 -33.30 -7.17
CA LEU A 360 17.83 -32.53 -6.21
C LEU A 360 18.66 -32.02 -5.02
N GLU A 361 19.85 -32.56 -4.78
CA GLU A 361 20.71 -32.18 -3.65
C GLU A 361 21.23 -30.74 -3.78
N ARG A 362 21.38 -30.26 -5.01
CA ARG A 362 21.73 -28.86 -5.26
C ARG A 362 20.59 -27.94 -4.84
N LEU A 363 19.36 -28.26 -5.24
CA LEU A 363 18.16 -27.49 -4.88
C LEU A 363 17.91 -27.49 -3.36
N ASP A 364 18.04 -28.65 -2.68
CA ASP A 364 17.91 -28.71 -1.21
C ASP A 364 18.94 -27.82 -0.51
N ARG A 365 20.19 -27.76 -1.01
CA ARG A 365 21.22 -26.86 -0.47
C ARG A 365 20.89 -25.39 -0.71
N THR A 366 20.39 -25.04 -1.88
CA THR A 366 19.94 -23.67 -2.18
C THR A 366 18.81 -23.26 -1.22
N LEU A 367 17.82 -24.12 -1.02
CA LEU A 367 16.71 -23.88 -0.09
C LEU A 367 17.14 -23.91 1.38
N LEU A 368 18.19 -24.64 1.75
CA LEU A 368 18.80 -24.55 3.08
C LEU A 368 19.32 -23.14 3.34
N GLY A 369 20.06 -22.55 2.39
CA GLY A 369 20.56 -21.18 2.52
C GLY A 369 19.42 -20.15 2.64
N VAL A 370 18.31 -20.37 1.94
CA VAL A 370 17.09 -19.55 2.11
C VAL A 370 16.52 -19.71 3.52
N ALA A 371 16.41 -20.94 4.04
CA ALA A 371 15.89 -21.20 5.38
C ALA A 371 16.78 -20.56 6.48
N GLU A 372 18.11 -20.68 6.36
CA GLU A 372 19.07 -20.08 7.30
C GLU A 372 19.00 -18.54 7.28
N ALA A 373 18.87 -17.95 6.09
CA ALA A 373 18.68 -16.50 5.96
C ALA A 373 17.34 -16.04 6.59
N LEU A 374 16.25 -16.77 6.37
CA LEU A 374 14.97 -16.46 7.01
C LEU A 374 15.01 -16.57 8.53
N ALA A 375 15.63 -17.63 9.06
CA ALA A 375 15.74 -17.90 10.49
C ALA A 375 16.64 -16.89 11.22
N SER A 376 17.68 -16.38 10.56
CA SER A 376 18.55 -15.35 11.13
C SER A 376 17.91 -13.95 11.14
N TYR A 377 16.99 -13.67 10.21
CA TYR A 377 16.45 -12.32 10.00
C TYR A 377 15.86 -11.66 11.26
N PRO A 378 15.06 -12.33 12.11
CA PRO A 378 14.50 -11.70 13.32
C PRO A 378 15.57 -11.26 14.33
N ALA A 379 16.73 -11.92 14.35
CA ALA A 379 17.84 -11.61 15.26
C ALA A 379 18.70 -10.43 14.77
N VAL A 380 18.58 -10.04 13.49
CA VAL A 380 19.29 -8.89 12.94
C VAL A 380 18.62 -7.60 13.41
N THR A 381 19.30 -6.83 14.24
CA THR A 381 18.78 -5.56 14.78
C THR A 381 19.11 -4.36 13.88
N GLU A 382 20.25 -4.41 13.21
CA GLU A 382 20.70 -3.34 12.32
C GLU A 382 19.92 -3.34 10.99
N PRO A 383 19.23 -2.24 10.64
CA PRO A 383 18.45 -2.19 9.39
C PRO A 383 19.28 -2.43 8.12
N GLY A 384 20.55 -2.00 8.13
CA GLY A 384 21.46 -2.21 6.98
C GLY A 384 21.71 -3.69 6.69
N ASP A 385 21.97 -4.47 7.73
CA ASP A 385 22.26 -5.90 7.60
C ASP A 385 21.03 -6.69 7.15
N ARG A 386 19.82 -6.23 7.51
CA ARG A 386 18.56 -6.81 7.03
C ARG A 386 18.40 -6.72 5.51
N VAL A 387 18.95 -5.69 4.86
CA VAL A 387 18.95 -5.61 3.38
C VAL A 387 19.73 -6.79 2.79
N ALA A 388 20.91 -7.08 3.32
CA ALA A 388 21.75 -8.16 2.84
C ALA A 388 21.08 -9.54 3.01
N VAL A 389 20.44 -9.78 4.16
CA VAL A 389 19.69 -11.03 4.41
C VAL A 389 18.49 -11.16 3.48
N ARG A 390 17.71 -10.09 3.31
CA ARG A 390 16.60 -10.05 2.33
C ARG A 390 17.08 -10.40 0.93
N ASP A 391 18.17 -9.78 0.48
CA ASP A 391 18.69 -10.01 -0.86
C ASP A 391 19.26 -11.42 -1.01
N ALA A 392 19.80 -12.02 0.05
CA ALA A 392 20.20 -13.42 0.06
C ALA A 392 19.01 -14.36 -0.14
N VAL A 393 17.88 -14.10 0.53
CA VAL A 393 16.62 -14.85 0.33
C VAL A 393 16.13 -14.71 -1.11
N VAL A 394 16.06 -13.48 -1.64
CA VAL A 394 15.62 -13.23 -3.02
C VAL A 394 16.50 -13.95 -4.02
N ARG A 395 17.83 -13.78 -3.94
CA ARG A 395 18.78 -14.48 -4.82
C ARG A 395 18.70 -16.00 -4.67
N GLY A 396 18.47 -16.52 -3.46
CA GLY A 396 18.30 -17.94 -3.21
C GLY A 396 17.06 -18.50 -3.91
N LEU A 397 15.92 -17.81 -3.82
CA LEU A 397 14.70 -18.18 -4.52
C LEU A 397 14.86 -18.10 -6.05
N ASP A 398 15.49 -17.06 -6.57
CA ASP A 398 15.76 -16.91 -8.01
C ASP A 398 16.74 -17.98 -8.52
N THR A 399 17.70 -18.39 -7.69
CA THR A 399 18.61 -19.49 -8.01
C THR A 399 17.88 -20.83 -8.02
N ALA A 400 17.00 -21.06 -7.03
CA ALA A 400 16.18 -22.27 -6.98
C ALA A 400 15.25 -22.38 -8.19
N LEU A 401 14.62 -21.29 -8.63
CA LEU A 401 13.80 -21.26 -9.86
C LEU A 401 14.62 -21.62 -11.11
N ARG A 402 15.82 -21.04 -11.26
CA ARG A 402 16.73 -21.40 -12.36
C ARG A 402 17.18 -22.86 -12.31
N GLU A 403 17.42 -23.42 -11.13
CA GLU A 403 17.82 -24.83 -10.95
C GLU A 403 16.72 -25.82 -11.31
N VAL A 404 15.45 -25.40 -11.29
CA VAL A 404 14.32 -26.21 -11.74
C VAL A 404 13.91 -25.94 -13.19
N GLY A 405 14.61 -25.03 -13.89
CA GLY A 405 14.35 -24.71 -15.29
C GLY A 405 13.17 -23.77 -15.52
N ASP A 406 12.70 -23.09 -14.47
CA ASP A 406 11.70 -22.02 -14.56
C ASP A 406 12.43 -20.69 -14.79
N HIS A 407 12.21 -20.06 -15.94
CA HIS A 407 12.88 -18.82 -16.39
C HIS A 407 11.96 -17.62 -16.35
#